data_AF-A0A7V3P8F2-F1
#
_entry.id   AF-A0A7V3P8F2-F1
#
_cell.length_a   1.000
_cell.length_b   1.000
_cell.length_c   1.000
_cell.angle_alpha   90.00
_cell.angle_beta   90.00
_cell.angle_gamma   90.00
#
_symmetry.space_group_name_H-M   'P 1'
#
loop_
_entity.id
_entity.type
_entity.pdbx_description
1 polymer ?
#
loop_
_entity_poly.entity_id
_entity_poly.type
_entity_poly.pdbx_seq_one_letter_code
_entity_poly.pdbx_strand_id
1 'polypeptide(L)'
;MDGMKTLNQPPRPESLRLELPHLEPTRPEPSPPDPPRPDATPFVHLHVHSNFSFLDGGSHIEDLVFRAASLGQPALALTDHDGLYGAVRFAKACARLSIKPIFGAEVQVEPVLPHLAPPHSYHLVLLAETRAGYANLCRLLTAAHLAHPDRKQPPLVTLDSLRVHAEGLICLTGCRQGEVGYLVDAGHAQEARTVLLTLKEIFAEDRLYVELQYFAYHPPAPTTGHLRHLHPSDQEIGFYPDGRPWRLSCLTYCEQLGRLASSCKLPLVFTNNVHYAEASDLAIHLVCRAAGRDQPLSGYPENHLGTRYVKSKAELEAFAEPLLRLLRTWRPTDCSGEHLEGPPFTSTKSQLGPEGPTNLTNLDPPPTSDPLLVTWEIAKRCNVDLELGAFHFPQVPIPEGETAYSLLAKRCFKGITRRYKPVPPEAIKLLEKELRMIQEMGFAHYFLVVHDIVRWARARGIPCSGRGSAGNSIVCYALDLTASDPLRHNLLFERFLNPYRREMPDIDVDFCSVRRDEVIEHIYKTFGPENVAVVANVNTLSPRTAVRIVAEALGFA
;
A
#
# COMPACT_ATOMS: atom_id res chain seq x y z
N MET A 1 -55.73 -55.30 -5.98
CA MET A 1 -56.03 -54.21 -6.92
C MET A 1 -55.53 -52.94 -6.25
N ASP A 2 -54.22 -52.74 -6.28
CA ASP A 2 -53.50 -52.01 -7.36
C ASP A 2 -53.60 -50.50 -7.08
N GLY A 3 -52.53 -49.73 -6.93
CA GLY A 3 -51.12 -50.02 -7.01
C GLY A 3 -50.39 -48.69 -6.93
N MET A 4 -49.26 -48.63 -6.24
CA MET A 4 -48.31 -47.54 -6.43
C MET A 4 -46.90 -48.07 -6.20
N LYS A 5 -46.13 -48.05 -7.29
CA LYS A 5 -44.80 -48.63 -7.43
C LYS A 5 -43.81 -47.94 -6.51
N THR A 6 -43.07 -48.75 -5.76
CA THR A 6 -41.83 -48.41 -5.10
C THR A 6 -40.74 -48.14 -6.16
N LEU A 7 -40.15 -46.94 -6.16
CA LEU A 7 -38.84 -46.72 -6.75
C LEU A 7 -37.79 -46.90 -5.66
N ASN A 8 -36.88 -47.85 -5.88
CA ASN A 8 -35.71 -48.12 -5.07
C ASN A 8 -34.85 -46.86 -4.91
N GLN A 9 -34.66 -46.39 -3.68
CA GLN A 9 -33.53 -45.52 -3.33
C GLN A 9 -32.26 -46.39 -3.26
N PRO A 10 -31.12 -45.93 -3.82
CA PRO A 10 -29.85 -46.61 -3.60
C PRO A 10 -29.44 -46.53 -2.13
N PRO A 11 -28.66 -47.49 -1.61
CA PRO A 11 -28.22 -47.46 -0.22
C PRO A 11 -27.37 -46.20 0.02
N ARG A 12 -27.63 -45.52 1.14
CA ARG A 12 -26.79 -44.40 1.60
C ARG A 12 -25.36 -44.94 1.80
N PRO A 13 -24.32 -44.31 1.25
CA PRO A 13 -22.96 -44.73 1.54
C PRO A 13 -22.72 -44.59 3.04
N GLU A 14 -22.19 -45.66 3.65
CA GLU A 14 -21.69 -45.64 5.02
C GLU A 14 -20.77 -44.45 5.18
N SER A 15 -21.03 -43.64 6.20
CA SER A 15 -20.23 -42.49 6.53
C SER A 15 -18.81 -42.96 6.90
N LEU A 16 -17.89 -42.89 5.94
CA LEU A 16 -16.47 -42.75 6.21
C LEU A 16 -16.30 -41.44 6.98
N ARG A 17 -16.41 -41.52 8.31
CA ARG A 17 -15.88 -40.49 9.20
C ARG A 17 -14.37 -40.53 9.05
N LEU A 18 -13.86 -39.76 8.09
CA LEU A 18 -12.52 -39.21 8.23
C LEU A 18 -12.58 -38.32 9.47
N GLU A 19 -12.03 -38.81 10.57
CA GLU A 19 -11.68 -37.96 11.71
C GLU A 19 -10.62 -36.98 11.21
N LEU A 20 -11.09 -35.83 10.71
CA LEU A 20 -10.23 -34.66 10.54
C LEU A 20 -9.83 -34.25 11.97
N PRO A 21 -8.53 -34.25 12.31
CA PRO A 21 -8.11 -33.71 13.59
C PRO A 21 -8.63 -32.28 13.69
N HIS A 22 -9.15 -31.92 14.86
CA HIS A 22 -9.59 -30.57 15.16
C HIS A 22 -8.42 -29.60 14.89
N LEU A 23 -8.43 -28.97 13.72
CA LEU A 23 -7.59 -27.83 13.42
C LEU A 23 -8.21 -26.63 14.13
N GLU A 24 -7.79 -26.43 15.39
CA GLU A 24 -7.94 -25.11 16.02
C GLU A 24 -7.23 -24.08 15.12
N PRO A 25 -7.88 -22.96 14.76
CA PRO A 25 -7.20 -21.86 14.08
C PRO A 25 -6.43 -21.06 15.12
N THR A 26 -5.33 -21.61 15.60
CA THR A 26 -4.39 -20.91 16.49
C THR A 26 -2.98 -21.19 15.99
N ARG A 27 -2.49 -20.33 15.08
CA ARG A 27 -1.05 -20.04 15.13
C ARG A 27 -0.82 -19.53 16.57
N PRO A 28 0.02 -20.18 17.39
CA PRO A 28 0.31 -19.65 18.72
C PRO A 28 0.79 -18.21 18.55
N GLU A 29 0.33 -17.30 19.41
CA GLU A 29 0.92 -15.96 19.46
C GLU A 29 2.43 -16.15 19.63
N PRO A 30 3.24 -15.66 18.68
CA PRO A 30 4.65 -15.95 18.72
C PRO A 30 5.28 -15.26 19.93
N SER A 31 6.21 -15.96 20.58
CA SER A 31 7.00 -15.45 21.68
C SER A 31 7.64 -14.10 21.31
N PRO A 32 7.70 -13.12 22.23
CA PRO A 32 8.42 -11.89 21.96
C PRO A 32 9.89 -12.22 21.62
N PRO A 33 10.45 -11.60 20.57
CA PRO A 33 11.80 -11.93 20.11
C PRO A 33 12.86 -11.51 21.13
N ASP A 34 13.98 -12.24 21.14
CA ASP A 34 15.14 -11.88 21.95
C ASP A 34 15.63 -10.46 21.58
N PRO A 35 16.11 -9.66 22.56
CA PRO A 35 16.60 -8.32 22.28
C PRO A 35 17.78 -8.36 21.31
N PRO A 36 17.90 -7.37 20.40
CA PRO A 36 18.95 -7.34 19.39
C PRO A 36 20.34 -7.33 20.04
N ARG A 37 21.29 -8.03 19.41
CA ARG A 37 22.70 -7.98 19.83
C ARG A 37 23.24 -6.55 19.66
N PRO A 38 23.86 -5.95 20.68
CA PRO A 38 24.16 -4.51 20.73
C PRO A 38 25.26 -4.01 19.76
N ASP A 39 25.89 -4.88 18.95
CA ASP A 39 27.12 -4.55 18.21
C ASP A 39 27.05 -4.77 16.67
N ALA A 40 25.87 -4.99 16.11
CA ALA A 40 25.70 -5.12 14.66
C ALA A 40 25.03 -3.88 14.07
N THR A 41 25.65 -3.22 13.08
CA THR A 41 25.02 -2.10 12.37
C THR A 41 23.72 -2.56 11.72
N PRO A 42 22.58 -1.91 12.00
CA PRO A 42 21.27 -2.43 11.61
C PRO A 42 21.04 -2.36 10.10
N PHE A 43 20.26 -3.31 9.59
CA PHE A 43 19.77 -3.35 8.21
C PHE A 43 18.24 -3.28 8.22
N VAL A 44 17.66 -2.51 7.29
CA VAL A 44 16.22 -2.28 7.18
C VAL A 44 15.76 -2.58 5.75
N HIS A 45 14.65 -3.31 5.62
CA HIS A 45 14.01 -3.50 4.32
C HIS A 45 13.21 -2.25 3.94
N LEU A 46 13.54 -1.66 2.79
CA LEU A 46 12.92 -0.43 2.28
C LEU A 46 11.96 -0.64 1.09
N HIS A 47 11.96 -1.83 0.48
CA HIS A 47 11.13 -2.19 -0.66
C HIS A 47 10.41 -3.51 -0.33
N VAL A 48 9.17 -3.39 0.13
CA VAL A 48 8.41 -4.47 0.78
C VAL A 48 6.94 -4.40 0.39
N HIS A 49 6.44 -5.51 -0.14
CA HIS A 49 5.07 -5.70 -0.56
C HIS A 49 4.36 -6.65 0.39
N SER A 50 3.17 -6.24 0.83
CA SER A 50 2.24 -7.04 1.60
C SER A 50 1.11 -7.56 0.72
N ASN A 51 0.19 -8.30 1.32
CA ASN A 51 -1.05 -8.73 0.68
C ASN A 51 -1.96 -7.58 0.16
N PHE A 52 -1.62 -6.31 0.39
CA PHE A 52 -2.26 -5.15 -0.23
C PHE A 52 -1.70 -4.78 -1.60
N SER A 53 -0.54 -5.33 -1.97
CA SER A 53 -0.14 -5.54 -3.36
C SER A 53 -0.97 -6.69 -3.92
N PHE A 54 -2.22 -6.38 -4.30
CA PHE A 54 -3.26 -7.38 -4.58
C PHE A 54 -2.83 -8.41 -5.63
N LEU A 55 -3.02 -9.69 -5.32
CA LEU A 55 -2.64 -10.82 -6.17
C LEU A 55 -1.14 -10.86 -6.53
N ASP A 56 -0.29 -10.31 -5.66
CA ASP A 56 1.17 -10.37 -5.83
C ASP A 56 1.88 -10.60 -4.48
N GLY A 57 1.65 -9.75 -3.48
CA GLY A 57 2.20 -9.95 -2.14
C GLY A 57 1.60 -11.17 -1.42
N GLY A 58 2.46 -12.08 -0.96
CA GLY A 58 2.10 -13.39 -0.44
C GLY A 58 1.85 -13.46 1.07
N SER A 59 2.22 -12.43 1.84
CA SER A 59 2.09 -12.46 3.31
C SER A 59 1.34 -11.25 3.86
N HIS A 60 0.72 -11.44 5.03
CA HIS A 60 0.06 -10.33 5.71
C HIS A 60 1.07 -9.35 6.30
N ILE A 61 0.62 -8.10 6.46
CA ILE A 61 1.36 -7.05 7.15
C ILE A 61 1.90 -7.53 8.50
N GLU A 62 1.07 -8.20 9.30
CA GLU A 62 1.49 -8.67 10.63
C GLU A 62 2.63 -9.68 10.56
N ASP A 63 2.62 -10.60 9.58
CA ASP A 63 3.67 -11.60 9.40
C ASP A 63 4.99 -10.93 9.01
N LEU A 64 4.94 -9.94 8.11
CA LEU A 64 6.10 -9.16 7.68
C LEU A 64 6.75 -8.40 8.85
N VAL A 65 5.94 -7.69 9.65
CA VAL A 65 6.43 -6.95 10.82
C VAL A 65 6.97 -7.89 11.89
N PHE A 66 6.26 -9.00 12.15
CA PHE A 66 6.72 -10.01 13.09
C PHE A 66 8.08 -10.58 12.69
N ARG A 67 8.24 -10.93 11.41
CA ARG A 67 9.51 -11.44 10.89
C ARG A 67 10.64 -10.42 11.05
N ALA A 68 10.42 -9.16 10.69
CA ALA A 68 11.43 -8.12 10.88
C ALA A 68 11.84 -7.96 12.36
N ALA A 69 10.88 -8.00 13.28
CA ALA A 69 11.14 -7.97 14.72
C ALA A 69 11.93 -9.19 15.21
N SER A 70 11.58 -10.40 14.73
CA SER A 70 12.30 -11.63 15.07
C SER A 70 13.76 -11.63 14.62
N LEU A 71 14.08 -10.83 13.60
CA LEU A 71 15.43 -10.65 13.07
C LEU A 71 16.19 -9.49 13.74
N GLY A 72 15.59 -8.81 14.72
CA GLY A 72 16.17 -7.66 15.41
C GLY A 72 16.28 -6.41 14.55
N GLN A 73 15.48 -6.29 13.48
CA GLN A 73 15.50 -5.10 12.62
C GLN A 73 14.74 -3.94 13.30
N PRO A 74 15.29 -2.72 13.32
CA PRO A 74 14.68 -1.60 14.06
C PRO A 74 13.54 -0.90 13.32
N ALA A 75 13.42 -1.11 12.01
CA ALA A 75 12.43 -0.48 11.16
C ALA A 75 12.04 -1.40 9.99
N LEU A 76 10.91 -1.09 9.36
CA LEU A 76 10.43 -1.76 8.16
C LEU A 76 9.70 -0.73 7.29
N ALA A 77 9.88 -0.79 5.98
CA ALA A 77 9.03 -0.07 5.04
C ALA A 77 7.83 -0.90 4.59
N LEU A 78 6.76 -0.23 4.19
CA LEU A 78 5.68 -0.82 3.40
C LEU A 78 5.56 0.00 2.12
N THR A 79 5.77 -0.64 0.97
CA THR A 79 5.80 -0.03 -0.36
C THR A 79 4.93 -0.83 -1.33
N ASP A 80 3.67 -1.03 -0.95
CA ASP A 80 2.72 -1.76 -1.79
C ASP A 80 2.53 -1.10 -3.17
N HIS A 81 2.11 -1.89 -4.15
CA HIS A 81 1.84 -1.41 -5.51
C HIS A 81 0.73 -0.36 -5.52
N ASP A 82 1.06 0.82 -6.02
CA ASP A 82 0.11 1.87 -6.42
C ASP A 82 -0.90 2.26 -5.33
N GLY A 83 -0.53 2.17 -4.05
CA GLY A 83 -1.45 2.48 -2.97
C GLY A 83 -0.85 2.43 -1.55
N LEU A 84 -1.62 3.00 -0.62
CA LEU A 84 -1.32 3.04 0.82
C LEU A 84 -2.39 2.29 1.63
N TYR A 85 -3.04 1.30 1.02
CA TYR A 85 -4.22 0.62 1.56
C TYR A 85 -3.97 0.03 2.97
N GLY A 86 -2.76 -0.48 3.18
CA GLY A 86 -2.32 -1.12 4.41
C GLY A 86 -1.77 -0.17 5.49
N ALA A 87 -1.61 1.13 5.22
CA ALA A 87 -0.79 2.03 6.05
C ALA A 87 -1.21 2.08 7.53
N VAL A 88 -2.51 2.21 7.82
CA VAL A 88 -3.01 2.25 9.21
C VAL A 88 -2.81 0.89 9.92
N ARG A 89 -3.01 -0.21 9.21
CA ARG A 89 -2.80 -1.57 9.74
C ARG A 89 -1.32 -1.82 10.02
N PHE A 90 -0.45 -1.35 9.12
CA PHE A 90 1.00 -1.37 9.28
C PHE A 90 1.48 -0.58 10.49
N ALA A 91 1.03 0.67 10.63
CA ALA A 91 1.37 1.51 11.78
C ALA A 91 1.03 0.83 13.11
N LYS A 92 -0.18 0.24 13.20
CA LYS A 92 -0.63 -0.51 14.39
C LYS A 92 0.21 -1.78 14.62
N ALA A 93 0.52 -2.54 13.57
CA ALA A 93 1.33 -3.75 13.69
C ALA A 93 2.75 -3.43 14.19
N CYS A 94 3.38 -2.42 13.60
CA CYS A 94 4.70 -1.91 13.98
C CYS A 94 4.74 -1.43 15.43
N ALA A 95 3.73 -0.67 15.87
CA ALA A 95 3.65 -0.16 17.24
C ALA A 95 3.62 -1.27 18.30
N ARG A 96 2.96 -2.41 18.03
CA ARG A 96 2.91 -3.55 18.97
C ARG A 96 4.26 -4.24 19.17
N LEU A 97 5.15 -4.15 18.19
CA LEU A 97 6.44 -4.86 18.17
C LEU A 97 7.64 -3.90 18.21
N SER A 98 7.40 -2.62 18.52
CA SER A 98 8.44 -1.58 18.59
C SER A 98 9.29 -1.44 17.31
N ILE A 99 8.67 -1.71 16.15
CA ILE A 99 9.27 -1.49 14.83
C ILE A 99 8.94 -0.06 14.40
N LYS A 100 9.94 0.69 13.90
CA LYS A 100 9.68 1.99 13.27
C LYS A 100 9.04 1.78 11.89
N PRO A 101 7.82 2.29 11.63
CA PRO A 101 7.21 2.20 10.31
C PRO A 101 7.81 3.23 9.34
N ILE A 102 8.04 2.83 8.09
CA ILE A 102 8.36 3.71 6.96
C ILE A 102 7.25 3.54 5.92
N PHE A 103 6.53 4.62 5.63
CA PHE A 103 5.42 4.58 4.69
C PHE A 103 5.91 4.93 3.28
N GLY A 104 5.53 4.13 2.29
CA GLY A 104 5.86 4.37 0.90
C GLY A 104 4.93 3.61 -0.05
N ALA A 105 5.26 3.65 -1.34
CA ALA A 105 4.60 2.87 -2.38
C ALA A 105 5.59 2.60 -3.53
N GLU A 106 5.50 1.43 -4.18
CA GLU A 106 6.04 1.25 -5.53
C GLU A 106 4.96 1.75 -6.49
N VAL A 107 5.24 2.86 -7.19
CA VAL A 107 4.29 3.51 -8.10
C VAL A 107 4.66 3.26 -9.55
N GLN A 108 3.65 3.17 -10.41
CA GLN A 108 3.86 3.24 -11.86
C GLN A 108 3.97 4.70 -12.29
N VAL A 109 5.06 5.02 -13.00
CA VAL A 109 5.36 6.37 -13.52
C VAL A 109 5.47 6.31 -15.03
N GLU A 110 5.04 7.36 -15.72
CA GLU A 110 5.27 7.51 -17.15
C GLU A 110 6.78 7.61 -17.48
N PRO A 111 7.21 7.19 -18.69
CA PRO A 111 8.60 7.26 -19.10
C PRO A 111 9.16 8.70 -19.11
N VAL A 112 10.37 8.89 -18.60
CA VAL A 112 11.17 10.10 -18.85
C VAL A 112 11.54 10.19 -20.33
N LEU A 113 11.78 9.06 -20.99
CA LEU A 113 12.11 8.98 -22.41
C LEU A 113 10.98 8.28 -23.21
N PRO A 114 9.82 8.95 -23.41
CA PRO A 114 8.63 8.32 -24.00
C PRO A 114 8.77 7.94 -25.48
N HIS A 115 9.85 8.37 -26.14
CA HIS A 115 10.13 8.07 -27.55
C HIS A 115 10.85 6.72 -27.74
N LEU A 116 11.33 6.11 -26.66
CA LEU A 116 11.88 4.76 -26.72
C LEU A 116 10.74 3.74 -26.81
N ALA A 117 11.05 2.58 -27.41
CA ALA A 117 10.12 1.46 -27.49
C ALA A 117 9.59 1.08 -26.09
N PRO A 118 8.42 0.41 -25.99
CA PRO A 118 7.81 0.02 -24.71
C PRO A 118 8.82 -0.61 -23.73
N PRO A 119 8.55 -0.48 -22.42
CA PRO A 119 7.23 -0.26 -21.80
C PRO A 119 6.75 1.19 -21.71
N HIS A 120 5.44 1.37 -21.49
CA HIS A 120 4.76 2.67 -21.38
C HIS A 120 4.59 3.16 -19.93
N SER A 121 5.07 2.39 -18.96
CA SER A 121 5.16 2.76 -17.55
C SER A 121 6.35 2.02 -16.93
N TYR A 122 6.88 2.58 -15.85
CA TYR A 122 8.01 2.03 -15.11
C TYR A 122 7.76 2.12 -13.61
N HIS A 123 8.36 1.21 -12.86
CA HIS A 123 8.27 1.23 -11.39
C HIS A 123 9.20 2.28 -10.79
N LEU A 124 8.73 2.95 -9.75
CA LEU A 124 9.52 3.87 -8.92
C LEU A 124 9.12 3.71 -7.46
N VAL A 125 10.08 3.62 -6.55
CA VAL A 125 9.77 3.46 -5.11
C VAL A 125 9.86 4.81 -4.43
N LEU A 126 8.76 5.23 -3.81
CA LEU A 126 8.67 6.49 -3.09
C LEU A 126 8.46 6.23 -1.59
N LEU A 127 9.31 6.82 -0.76
CA LEU A 127 9.23 6.76 0.71
C LEU A 127 8.92 8.15 1.25
N ALA A 128 7.95 8.24 2.16
CA ALA A 128 7.64 9.47 2.84
C ALA A 128 8.70 9.78 3.91
N GLU A 129 9.56 10.77 3.63
CA GLU A 129 10.54 11.26 4.59
C GLU A 129 9.87 12.07 5.70
N THR A 130 8.86 12.88 5.33
CA THR A 130 8.16 13.80 6.23
C THR A 130 6.64 13.66 6.14
N ARG A 131 5.91 14.28 7.07
CA ARG A 131 4.44 14.37 7.02
C ARG A 131 3.94 15.04 5.74
N ALA A 132 4.64 16.06 5.25
CA ALA A 132 4.35 16.71 3.97
C ALA A 132 4.58 15.75 2.80
N GLY A 133 5.67 14.97 2.86
CA GLY A 133 5.94 13.87 1.93
C GLY A 133 4.80 12.85 1.88
N TYR A 134 4.33 12.37 3.03
CA TYR A 134 3.19 11.45 3.08
C TYR A 134 1.93 12.05 2.43
N ALA A 135 1.64 13.32 2.69
CA ALA A 135 0.52 14.01 2.03
C ALA A 135 0.72 14.12 0.50
N ASN A 136 1.94 14.38 0.05
CA ASN A 136 2.29 14.42 -1.36
C ASN A 136 2.17 13.04 -2.02
N LEU A 137 2.62 11.96 -1.38
CA LEU A 137 2.42 10.60 -1.85
C LEU A 137 0.93 10.27 -2.00
N CYS A 138 0.10 10.65 -1.02
CA CYS A 138 -1.35 10.51 -1.14
C CYS A 138 -1.92 11.26 -2.35
N ARG A 139 -1.46 12.49 -2.63
CA ARG A 139 -1.90 13.27 -3.80
C ARG A 139 -1.50 12.62 -5.11
N LEU A 140 -0.26 12.15 -5.22
CA LEU A 140 0.25 11.43 -6.40
C LEU A 140 -0.63 10.22 -6.71
N LEU A 141 -0.82 9.35 -5.72
CA LEU A 141 -1.63 8.15 -5.84
C LEU A 141 -3.09 8.50 -6.18
N THR A 142 -3.68 9.47 -5.48
CA THR A 142 -5.06 9.89 -5.72
C THR A 142 -5.25 10.42 -7.15
N ALA A 143 -4.35 11.28 -7.63
CA ALA A 143 -4.40 11.80 -9.00
C ALA A 143 -4.28 10.68 -10.03
N ALA A 144 -3.35 9.74 -9.84
CA ALA A 144 -3.15 8.60 -10.72
C ALA A 144 -4.39 7.68 -10.79
N HIS A 145 -5.03 7.41 -9.66
CA HIS A 145 -6.28 6.62 -9.61
C HIS A 145 -7.47 7.36 -10.24
N LEU A 146 -7.55 8.69 -10.08
CA LEU A 146 -8.67 9.49 -10.63
C LEU A 146 -8.55 9.72 -12.15
N ALA A 147 -7.35 9.61 -12.73
CA ALA A 147 -7.15 9.76 -14.17
C ALA A 147 -7.85 8.66 -14.99
N HIS A 148 -8.01 7.46 -14.41
CA HIS A 148 -8.63 6.30 -15.06
C HIS A 148 -9.78 5.75 -14.20
N PRO A 149 -10.95 6.42 -14.17
CA PRO A 149 -12.03 6.07 -13.25
C PRO A 149 -12.66 4.70 -13.52
N ASP A 150 -12.50 4.14 -14.73
CA ASP A 150 -12.97 2.79 -15.05
C ASP A 150 -12.04 1.67 -14.56
N ARG A 151 -10.85 2.03 -14.04
CA ARG A 151 -9.84 1.13 -13.45
C ARG A 151 -9.43 -0.03 -14.37
N LYS A 152 -9.56 0.15 -15.68
CA LYS A 152 -9.13 -0.87 -16.66
C LYS A 152 -7.62 -0.85 -16.90
N GLN A 153 -6.97 0.23 -16.53
CA GLN A 153 -5.53 0.39 -16.57
C GLN A 153 -5.03 0.61 -15.16
N PRO A 154 -3.81 0.15 -14.83
CA PRO A 154 -3.18 0.52 -13.59
C PRO A 154 -3.06 2.05 -13.48
N PRO A 155 -3.13 2.62 -12.26
CA PRO A 155 -2.94 4.05 -12.06
C PRO A 155 -1.54 4.46 -12.51
N LEU A 156 -1.43 5.59 -13.20
CA LEU A 156 -0.17 6.10 -13.74
C LEU A 156 0.15 7.48 -13.17
N VAL A 157 1.29 7.61 -12.51
CA VAL A 157 1.83 8.89 -12.05
C VAL A 157 2.53 9.59 -13.21
N THR A 158 2.13 10.83 -13.50
CA THR A 158 2.82 11.66 -14.50
C THR A 158 4.05 12.33 -13.92
N LEU A 159 5.06 12.63 -14.75
CA LEU A 159 6.26 13.35 -14.36
C LEU A 159 5.94 14.77 -13.90
N ASP A 160 4.93 15.40 -14.47
CA ASP A 160 4.46 16.72 -14.02
C ASP A 160 3.89 16.66 -12.61
N SER A 161 3.05 15.66 -12.33
CA SER A 161 2.55 15.42 -10.97
C SER A 161 3.71 15.10 -10.01
N LEU A 162 4.68 14.31 -10.45
CA LEU A 162 5.87 13.96 -9.68
C LEU A 162 6.70 15.21 -9.33
N ARG A 163 6.94 16.12 -10.28
CA ARG A 163 7.62 17.40 -10.06
C ARG A 163 6.92 18.27 -9.04
N VAL A 164 5.59 18.35 -9.10
CA VAL A 164 4.79 19.17 -8.18
C VAL A 164 4.77 18.60 -6.76
N HIS A 165 4.90 17.28 -6.61
CA HIS A 165 4.71 16.59 -5.33
C HIS A 165 5.96 15.84 -4.83
N ALA A 166 7.16 16.15 -5.32
CA ALA A 166 8.39 15.47 -4.88
C ALA A 166 8.87 15.88 -3.47
N GLU A 167 8.45 17.05 -2.97
CA GLU A 167 8.90 17.55 -1.68
C GLU A 167 8.57 16.58 -0.53
N GLY A 168 9.57 16.28 0.30
CA GLY A 168 9.44 15.36 1.44
C GLY A 168 9.39 13.87 1.06
N LEU A 169 9.64 13.52 -0.21
CA LEU A 169 9.74 12.14 -0.68
C LEU A 169 11.19 11.76 -0.96
N ILE A 170 11.59 10.57 -0.50
CA ILE A 170 12.80 9.89 -0.93
C ILE A 170 12.43 8.94 -2.07
N CYS A 171 13.22 8.95 -3.14
CA CYS A 171 13.04 8.14 -4.32
C CYS A 171 14.14 7.08 -4.42
N LEU A 172 13.74 5.82 -4.61
CA LEU A 172 14.63 4.76 -5.07
C LEU A 172 14.29 4.47 -6.53
N THR A 173 15.30 4.26 -7.38
CA THR A 173 15.12 4.05 -8.83
C THR A 173 14.28 2.82 -9.20
N GLY A 174 13.93 1.98 -8.22
CA GLY A 174 13.07 0.84 -8.40
C GLY A 174 13.82 -0.44 -8.75
N CYS A 175 13.04 -1.49 -8.99
CA CYS A 175 13.54 -2.78 -9.45
C CYS A 175 14.03 -2.70 -10.91
N ARG A 176 14.39 -3.85 -11.50
CA ARG A 176 14.78 -3.93 -12.92
C ARG A 176 13.65 -3.58 -13.91
N GLN A 177 12.43 -3.35 -13.41
CA GLN A 177 11.29 -2.82 -14.15
C GLN A 177 11.12 -1.30 -13.99
N GLY A 178 11.99 -0.63 -13.21
CA GLY A 178 12.16 0.82 -13.28
C GLY A 178 12.91 1.22 -14.55
N GLU A 179 12.74 2.47 -15.01
CA GLU A 179 13.24 2.92 -16.31
C GLU A 179 14.77 2.84 -16.41
N VAL A 180 15.46 3.24 -15.34
CA VAL A 180 16.94 3.14 -15.27
C VAL A 180 17.38 1.68 -15.36
N GLY A 181 16.75 0.79 -14.59
CA GLY A 181 17.08 -0.64 -14.57
C GLY A 181 16.81 -1.32 -15.92
N TYR A 182 15.67 -1.01 -16.52
CA TYR A 182 15.30 -1.51 -17.84
C TYR A 182 16.31 -1.10 -18.91
N LEU A 183 16.67 0.19 -18.96
CA LEU A 183 17.59 0.74 -19.94
C LEU A 183 19.01 0.18 -19.77
N VAL A 184 19.50 0.03 -18.53
CA VAL A 184 20.80 -0.62 -18.27
C VAL A 184 20.79 -2.06 -18.78
N ASP A 185 19.75 -2.84 -18.48
CA ASP A 185 19.65 -4.21 -18.96
C ASP A 185 19.56 -4.31 -20.50
N ALA A 186 18.89 -3.34 -21.12
CA ALA A 186 18.79 -3.24 -22.56
C ALA A 186 20.06 -2.69 -23.25
N GLY A 187 21.08 -2.27 -22.50
CA GLY A 187 22.33 -1.73 -23.03
C GLY A 187 22.25 -0.25 -23.45
N HIS A 188 21.24 0.48 -22.98
CA HIS A 188 20.98 1.89 -23.25
C HIS A 188 21.47 2.77 -22.09
N ALA A 189 22.77 2.70 -21.78
CA ALA A 189 23.31 3.33 -20.57
C ALA A 189 23.30 4.87 -20.63
N GLN A 190 23.42 5.47 -21.81
CA GLN A 190 23.38 6.92 -21.97
C GLN A 190 21.97 7.47 -21.72
N GLU A 191 20.96 6.76 -22.20
CA GLU A 191 19.56 7.01 -21.94
C GLU A 191 19.26 6.83 -20.45
N ALA A 192 19.74 5.74 -19.83
CA ALA A 192 19.63 5.53 -18.38
C ALA A 192 20.25 6.67 -17.57
N ARG A 193 21.38 7.23 -18.04
CA ARG A 193 22.01 8.42 -17.45
C ARG A 193 21.09 9.63 -17.51
N THR A 194 20.47 9.89 -18.66
CA THR A 194 19.50 10.98 -18.82
C THR A 194 18.35 10.84 -17.83
N VAL A 195 17.79 9.64 -17.69
CA VAL A 195 16.71 9.36 -16.73
C VAL A 195 17.14 9.67 -15.30
N LEU A 196 18.33 9.21 -14.87
CA LEU A 196 18.86 9.51 -13.54
C LEU A 196 19.03 11.01 -13.29
N LEU A 197 19.51 11.76 -14.28
CA LEU A 197 19.67 13.21 -14.14
C LEU A 197 18.31 13.91 -14.03
N THR A 198 17.30 13.49 -14.80
CA THR A 198 15.94 14.00 -14.66
C THR A 198 15.34 13.68 -13.30
N LEU A 199 15.48 12.45 -12.80
CA LEU A 199 15.03 12.11 -11.45
C LEU A 199 15.79 12.90 -10.38
N LYS A 200 17.08 13.18 -10.59
CA LYS A 200 17.92 13.98 -9.68
C LYS A 200 17.43 15.43 -9.62
N GLU A 201 16.98 15.99 -10.74
CA GLU A 201 16.34 17.31 -10.78
C GLU A 201 15.00 17.32 -10.02
N ILE A 202 14.20 16.27 -10.14
CA ILE A 202 12.89 16.16 -9.48
C ILE A 202 13.03 16.02 -7.96
N PHE A 203 13.87 15.11 -7.49
CA PHE A 203 13.95 14.76 -6.07
C PHE A 203 15.04 15.53 -5.31
N ALA A 204 15.96 16.19 -6.01
CA ALA A 204 17.25 16.67 -5.51
C ALA A 204 18.22 15.54 -5.15
N GLU A 205 19.52 15.88 -5.13
CA GLU A 205 20.63 14.93 -4.95
C GLU A 205 20.59 14.17 -3.62
N ASP A 206 20.00 14.76 -2.58
CA ASP A 206 19.94 14.18 -1.24
C ASP A 206 18.74 13.23 -1.02
N ARG A 207 17.82 13.12 -1.98
CA ARG A 207 16.63 12.26 -1.87
C ARG A 207 16.49 11.24 -3.00
N LEU A 208 17.44 11.16 -3.92
CA LEU A 208 17.49 10.13 -4.95
C LEU A 208 18.57 9.09 -4.65
N TYR A 209 18.18 7.81 -4.67
CA TYR A 209 19.05 6.67 -4.48
C TYR A 209 18.92 5.70 -5.64
N VAL A 210 20.06 5.18 -6.11
CA VAL A 210 20.06 4.10 -7.11
C VAL A 210 19.96 2.77 -6.39
N GLU A 211 18.88 2.05 -6.67
CA GLU A 211 18.50 0.83 -5.98
C GLU A 211 19.20 -0.41 -6.58
N LEU A 212 19.91 -1.15 -5.73
CA LEU A 212 20.53 -2.43 -6.07
C LEU A 212 19.72 -3.57 -5.49
N GLN A 213 19.42 -4.56 -6.34
CA GLN A 213 18.75 -5.80 -5.97
C GLN A 213 19.54 -6.97 -6.54
N TYR A 214 19.90 -7.92 -5.68
CA TYR A 214 20.66 -9.11 -6.09
C TYR A 214 19.83 -10.38 -5.88
N PHE A 215 19.55 -11.09 -6.98
CA PHE A 215 18.73 -12.31 -7.03
C PHE A 215 19.48 -13.52 -7.60
N ALA A 216 20.81 -13.43 -7.79
CA ALA A 216 21.63 -14.48 -8.42
C ALA A 216 21.12 -14.96 -9.81
N TYR A 217 20.39 -14.10 -10.52
CA TYR A 217 19.87 -14.41 -11.87
C TYR A 217 20.98 -14.56 -12.91
N HIS A 218 20.84 -15.56 -13.77
CA HIS A 218 21.65 -15.73 -14.98
C HIS A 218 20.74 -15.92 -16.20
N PRO A 219 21.01 -15.21 -17.31
CA PRO A 219 20.22 -15.36 -18.52
C PRO A 219 20.38 -16.80 -19.09
N PRO A 220 19.31 -17.38 -19.66
CA PRO A 220 19.39 -18.70 -20.27
C PRO A 220 20.36 -18.71 -21.47
N ALA A 221 21.09 -19.82 -21.63
CA ALA A 221 22.05 -19.96 -22.73
C ALA A 221 21.33 -19.97 -24.10
N PRO A 222 21.87 -19.33 -25.15
CA PRO A 222 21.23 -19.23 -26.46
C PRO A 222 21.00 -20.57 -27.21
N THR A 223 21.68 -21.66 -26.78
CA THR A 223 21.85 -22.89 -27.57
C THR A 223 21.06 -24.10 -27.10
N THR A 224 20.29 -24.02 -26.02
CA THR A 224 19.46 -25.15 -25.59
C THR A 224 18.03 -24.98 -26.11
N GLY A 225 17.54 -25.95 -26.88
CA GLY A 225 16.14 -26.05 -27.34
C GLY A 225 15.09 -26.19 -26.21
N HIS A 226 15.46 -25.84 -24.97
CA HIS A 226 14.68 -25.91 -23.74
C HIS A 226 14.01 -24.58 -23.35
N LEU A 227 14.11 -23.53 -24.16
CA LEU A 227 13.32 -22.29 -23.95
C LEU A 227 11.79 -22.55 -23.93
N ARG A 228 11.33 -23.74 -24.36
CA ARG A 228 9.93 -24.16 -24.32
C ARG A 228 9.34 -24.35 -22.90
N HIS A 229 10.13 -24.23 -21.83
CA HIS A 229 9.67 -24.46 -20.44
C HIS A 229 9.94 -23.31 -19.46
N LEU A 230 10.42 -22.15 -19.94
CA LEU A 230 10.64 -20.97 -19.07
C LEU A 230 9.43 -20.05 -19.16
N HIS A 231 8.58 -20.08 -18.14
CA HIS A 231 7.36 -19.31 -18.12
C HIS A 231 7.38 -18.26 -16.99
N PRO A 232 7.02 -16.99 -17.25
CA PRO A 232 7.14 -15.92 -16.25
C PRO A 232 6.34 -16.12 -14.96
N SER A 233 5.27 -16.93 -14.98
CA SER A 233 4.49 -17.26 -13.78
C SER A 233 5.23 -18.17 -12.81
N ASP A 234 6.16 -18.99 -13.31
CA ASP A 234 6.85 -20.01 -12.51
C ASP A 234 8.10 -19.45 -11.81
N GLN A 235 8.40 -18.18 -12.01
CA GLN A 235 9.64 -17.54 -11.59
C GLN A 235 9.34 -16.21 -10.92
N GLU A 236 9.90 -15.98 -9.74
CA GLU A 236 9.76 -14.72 -8.98
C GLU A 236 10.23 -13.49 -9.78
N ILE A 237 11.27 -13.68 -10.60
CA ILE A 237 12.03 -12.64 -11.30
C ILE A 237 12.50 -13.15 -12.66
N GLY A 238 13.24 -12.33 -13.42
CA GLY A 238 13.96 -12.80 -14.60
C GLY A 238 13.33 -12.44 -15.94
N PHE A 239 12.21 -11.71 -15.94
CA PHE A 239 11.43 -11.42 -17.14
C PHE A 239 11.02 -9.95 -17.23
N TYR A 240 11.04 -9.43 -18.45
CA TYR A 240 10.36 -8.20 -18.82
C TYR A 240 8.83 -8.38 -18.81
N PRO A 241 8.05 -7.28 -18.79
CA PRO A 241 6.58 -7.36 -18.83
C PRO A 241 6.02 -8.12 -20.05
N ASP A 242 6.75 -8.11 -21.18
CA ASP A 242 6.38 -8.85 -22.39
C ASP A 242 6.76 -10.34 -22.38
N GLY A 243 7.29 -10.83 -21.25
CA GLY A 243 7.66 -12.23 -21.06
C GLY A 243 9.02 -12.63 -21.62
N ARG A 244 9.80 -11.71 -22.20
CA ARG A 244 11.18 -11.99 -22.59
C ARG A 244 12.08 -12.10 -21.34
N PRO A 245 13.05 -13.04 -21.30
CA PRO A 245 14.04 -13.06 -20.23
C PRO A 245 14.89 -11.80 -20.21
N TRP A 246 15.31 -11.39 -19.02
CA TRP A 246 16.31 -10.34 -18.85
C TRP A 246 17.63 -10.68 -19.53
N ARG A 247 18.35 -9.66 -20.02
CA ARG A 247 19.53 -9.87 -20.88
C ARG A 247 20.81 -10.11 -20.09
N LEU A 248 21.05 -9.31 -19.07
CA LEU A 248 22.26 -9.37 -18.26
C LEU A 248 22.13 -10.35 -17.09
N SER A 249 23.25 -10.94 -16.68
CA SER A 249 23.32 -11.58 -15.36
C SER A 249 23.08 -10.55 -14.26
N CYS A 250 22.62 -10.99 -13.09
CA CYS A 250 22.38 -10.10 -11.96
C CYS A 250 23.65 -9.35 -11.55
N LEU A 251 24.80 -10.02 -11.57
CA LEU A 251 26.08 -9.41 -11.21
C LEU A 251 26.48 -8.32 -12.22
N THR A 252 26.40 -8.62 -13.52
CA THR A 252 26.69 -7.65 -14.60
C THR A 252 25.75 -6.46 -14.58
N TYR A 253 24.46 -6.71 -14.34
CA TYR A 253 23.46 -5.65 -14.19
C TYR A 253 23.80 -4.71 -13.03
N CYS A 254 24.04 -5.25 -11.83
CA CYS A 254 24.38 -4.45 -10.65
C CYS A 254 25.70 -3.69 -10.82
N GLU A 255 26.70 -4.28 -11.48
CA GLU A 255 27.96 -3.61 -11.79
C GLU A 255 27.74 -2.38 -12.69
N GLN A 256 27.01 -2.55 -13.80
CA GLN A 256 26.74 -1.46 -14.73
C GLN A 256 25.90 -0.35 -14.08
N LEU A 257 24.89 -0.73 -13.29
CA LEU A 257 24.07 0.21 -12.54
C LEU A 257 24.89 0.98 -11.49
N GLY A 258 25.80 0.30 -10.80
CA GLY A 258 26.75 0.94 -9.89
C GLY A 258 27.62 1.97 -10.60
N ARG A 259 28.15 1.65 -11.79
CA ARG A 259 29.05 2.55 -12.56
C ARG A 259 28.29 3.79 -12.99
N LEU A 260 27.06 3.58 -13.46
CA LEU A 260 26.16 4.65 -13.83
C LEU A 260 25.84 5.57 -12.65
N ALA A 261 25.45 5.00 -11.49
CA ALA A 261 25.17 5.76 -10.27
C ALA A 261 26.35 6.65 -9.86
N SER A 262 27.55 6.06 -9.89
CA SER A 262 28.78 6.77 -9.59
C SER A 262 29.05 7.96 -10.52
N SER A 263 28.91 7.75 -11.84
CA SER A 263 29.07 8.83 -12.82
C SER A 263 28.09 10.00 -12.63
N CYS A 264 26.96 9.73 -11.97
CA CYS A 264 25.94 10.73 -11.63
C CYS A 264 26.10 11.27 -10.20
N LYS A 265 27.11 10.79 -9.45
CA LYS A 265 27.35 11.10 -8.04
C LYS A 265 26.13 10.80 -7.16
N LEU A 266 25.47 9.67 -7.42
CA LEU A 266 24.29 9.25 -6.68
C LEU A 266 24.63 8.11 -5.71
N PRO A 267 24.05 8.10 -4.49
CA PRO A 267 24.24 7.02 -3.54
C PRO A 267 23.55 5.73 -4.01
N LEU A 268 24.16 4.61 -3.65
CA LEU A 268 23.61 3.27 -3.81
C LEU A 268 22.84 2.86 -2.55
N VAL A 269 21.73 2.17 -2.73
CA VAL A 269 20.98 1.54 -1.63
C VAL A 269 20.67 0.09 -2.00
N PHE A 270 20.84 -0.83 -1.05
CA PHE A 270 20.55 -2.24 -1.28
C PHE A 270 19.16 -2.63 -0.74
N THR A 271 18.34 -3.26 -1.56
CA THR A 271 17.06 -3.85 -1.16
C THR A 271 16.93 -5.26 -1.78
N ASN A 272 15.89 -5.99 -1.41
CA ASN A 272 15.61 -7.32 -1.98
C ASN A 272 14.16 -7.49 -2.44
N ASN A 273 13.41 -6.39 -2.58
CA ASN A 273 12.05 -6.36 -3.10
C ASN A 273 11.14 -7.46 -2.50
N VAL A 274 10.94 -7.41 -1.19
CA VAL A 274 10.22 -8.44 -0.41
C VAL A 274 8.78 -8.54 -0.89
N HIS A 275 8.27 -9.76 -1.08
CA HIS A 275 6.86 -10.03 -1.39
C HIS A 275 6.19 -10.94 -0.35
N TYR A 276 6.97 -11.53 0.56
CA TYR A 276 6.45 -12.46 1.55
C TYR A 276 7.37 -12.52 2.78
N ALA A 277 6.88 -13.04 3.91
CA ALA A 277 7.58 -12.97 5.19
C ALA A 277 8.71 -13.99 5.27
N GLU A 278 8.43 -15.26 4.95
CA GLU A 278 9.38 -16.36 5.08
C GLU A 278 9.63 -17.09 3.77
N ALA A 279 10.79 -17.74 3.61
CA ALA A 279 11.11 -18.51 2.39
C ALA A 279 10.04 -19.56 2.03
N SER A 280 9.35 -20.13 3.02
CA SER A 280 8.25 -21.09 2.90
C SER A 280 6.98 -20.52 2.26
N ASP A 281 6.79 -19.19 2.28
CA ASP A 281 5.62 -18.52 1.71
C ASP A 281 5.69 -18.38 0.18
N LEU A 282 6.79 -18.82 -0.45
CA LEU A 282 6.99 -18.74 -1.90
C LEU A 282 5.82 -19.35 -2.69
N ALA A 283 5.31 -20.50 -2.26
CA ALA A 283 4.21 -21.16 -2.97
C ALA A 283 2.95 -20.29 -3.01
N ILE A 284 2.63 -19.58 -1.91
CA ILE A 284 1.50 -18.66 -1.84
C ILE A 284 1.72 -17.49 -2.78
N HIS A 285 2.94 -16.91 -2.77
CA HIS A 285 3.31 -15.82 -3.67
C HIS A 285 3.15 -16.22 -5.16
N LEU A 286 3.59 -17.40 -5.56
CA LEU A 286 3.44 -17.88 -6.93
C LEU A 286 1.98 -18.10 -7.32
N VAL A 287 1.14 -18.63 -6.41
CA VAL A 287 -0.31 -18.73 -6.61
C VAL A 287 -0.94 -17.36 -6.80
N CYS A 288 -0.59 -16.38 -5.96
CA CYS A 288 -1.07 -15.00 -6.11
C CYS A 288 -0.72 -14.45 -7.49
N ARG A 289 0.54 -14.57 -7.93
CA ARG A 289 0.99 -14.06 -9.24
C ARG A 289 0.34 -14.77 -10.42
N ALA A 290 0.15 -16.09 -10.35
CA ALA A 290 -0.57 -16.84 -11.36
C ALA A 290 -2.02 -16.31 -11.50
N ALA A 291 -2.70 -16.11 -10.37
CA ALA A 291 -4.05 -15.56 -10.34
C ALA A 291 -4.10 -14.10 -10.86
N GLY A 292 -3.15 -13.26 -10.46
CA GLY A 292 -3.07 -11.86 -10.88
C GLY A 292 -2.77 -11.67 -12.37
N ARG A 293 -2.15 -12.67 -13.01
CA ARG A 293 -1.81 -12.67 -14.44
C ARG A 293 -2.81 -13.44 -15.30
N ASP A 294 -3.82 -14.06 -14.70
CA ASP A 294 -4.72 -15.00 -15.38
C ASP A 294 -3.94 -16.08 -16.15
N GLN A 295 -2.88 -16.59 -15.52
CA GLN A 295 -1.90 -17.46 -16.16
C GLN A 295 -1.49 -18.56 -15.17
N PRO A 296 -2.05 -19.78 -15.30
CA PRO A 296 -1.71 -20.90 -14.43
C PRO A 296 -0.21 -21.22 -14.46
N LEU A 297 0.28 -21.77 -13.36
CA LEU A 297 1.63 -22.31 -13.25
C LEU A 297 1.79 -23.49 -14.23
N SER A 298 2.96 -23.61 -14.85
CA SER A 298 3.21 -24.72 -15.79
C SER A 298 3.42 -26.07 -15.07
N GLY A 299 3.61 -26.04 -13.75
CA GLY A 299 3.76 -27.20 -12.88
C GLY A 299 3.75 -26.81 -11.40
N TYR A 300 3.90 -27.80 -10.52
CA TYR A 300 4.03 -27.54 -9.09
C TYR A 300 5.38 -26.85 -8.82
N PRO A 301 5.43 -25.81 -7.96
CA PRO A 301 6.66 -25.07 -7.67
C PRO A 301 7.58 -25.85 -6.70
N GLU A 302 7.90 -27.10 -7.03
CA GLU A 302 8.85 -27.90 -6.26
C GLU A 302 10.29 -27.45 -6.57
N ASN A 303 11.09 -27.24 -5.52
CA ASN A 303 12.53 -26.94 -5.57
C ASN A 303 12.97 -25.49 -5.92
N HIS A 304 12.06 -24.51 -5.94
CA HIS A 304 12.47 -23.11 -6.03
C HIS A 304 12.92 -22.57 -4.66
N LEU A 305 14.15 -22.06 -4.58
CA LEU A 305 14.63 -21.34 -3.39
C LEU A 305 14.07 -19.92 -3.43
N GLY A 306 13.13 -19.62 -2.53
CA GLY A 306 12.50 -18.31 -2.46
C GLY A 306 13.50 -17.18 -2.19
N THR A 307 13.45 -16.11 -2.98
CA THR A 307 14.41 -15.00 -2.95
C THR A 307 13.83 -13.69 -2.43
N ARG A 308 12.51 -13.50 -2.47
CA ARG A 308 11.85 -12.23 -2.10
C ARG A 308 11.18 -12.27 -0.72
N TYR A 309 11.86 -12.85 0.27
CA TYR A 309 11.40 -12.83 1.68
C TYR A 309 12.13 -11.84 2.57
N VAL A 310 11.60 -11.56 3.76
CA VAL A 310 12.28 -10.76 4.80
C VAL A 310 13.48 -11.52 5.36
N LYS A 311 14.66 -11.23 4.78
CA LYS A 311 15.96 -11.81 5.15
C LYS A 311 16.62 -11.06 6.31
N SER A 312 17.37 -11.78 7.11
CA SER A 312 18.34 -11.18 8.04
C SER A 312 19.49 -10.51 7.27
N LYS A 313 20.21 -9.62 7.94
CA LYS A 313 21.42 -8.99 7.38
C LYS A 313 22.44 -10.04 6.93
N ALA A 314 22.69 -11.06 7.77
CA ALA A 314 23.65 -12.12 7.47
C ALA A 314 23.24 -12.96 6.26
N GLU A 315 21.94 -13.28 6.11
CA GLU A 315 21.42 -13.96 4.91
C GLU A 315 21.62 -13.12 3.65
N LEU A 316 21.37 -11.80 3.72
CA LEU A 316 21.59 -10.90 2.59
C LEU A 316 23.07 -10.80 2.23
N GLU A 317 23.95 -10.66 3.21
CA GLU A 317 25.40 -10.60 3.00
C GLU A 317 25.91 -11.88 2.36
N ALA A 318 25.50 -13.05 2.86
CA ALA A 318 25.87 -14.34 2.29
C ALA A 318 25.34 -14.52 0.86
N PHE A 319 24.08 -14.13 0.62
CA PHE A 319 23.43 -14.28 -0.68
C PHE A 319 24.00 -13.32 -1.74
N ALA A 320 24.33 -12.09 -1.34
CA ALA A 320 24.85 -11.03 -2.21
C ALA A 320 26.39 -10.91 -2.19
N GLU A 321 27.11 -11.84 -1.54
CA GLU A 321 28.58 -11.80 -1.40
C GLU A 321 29.34 -11.56 -2.72
N PRO A 322 28.97 -12.15 -3.89
CA PRO A 322 29.62 -11.82 -5.15
C PRO A 322 29.55 -10.33 -5.51
N LEU A 323 28.39 -9.70 -5.29
CA LEU A 323 28.19 -8.28 -5.51
C LEU A 323 28.89 -7.43 -4.44
N LEU A 324 28.74 -7.79 -3.16
CA LEU A 324 29.38 -7.04 -2.06
C LEU A 324 30.90 -7.06 -2.18
N ARG A 325 31.49 -8.18 -2.61
CA ARG A 325 32.91 -8.27 -2.93
C ARG A 325 33.29 -7.31 -4.04
N LEU A 326 32.55 -7.33 -5.16
CA LEU A 326 32.78 -6.42 -6.28
C LEU A 326 32.78 -4.96 -5.83
N LEU A 327 31.76 -4.56 -5.06
CA LEU A 327 31.62 -3.20 -4.52
C LEU A 327 32.77 -2.82 -3.55
N ARG A 328 33.24 -3.76 -2.71
CA ARG A 328 34.37 -3.54 -1.79
C ARG A 328 35.72 -3.42 -2.50
N THR A 329 35.91 -4.17 -3.58
CA THR A 329 37.16 -4.17 -4.34
C THR A 329 37.29 -2.98 -5.28
N TRP A 330 36.19 -2.28 -5.53
CA TRP A 330 36.15 -1.18 -6.46
C TRP A 330 36.92 0.03 -5.92
N ARG A 331 38.09 0.31 -6.51
CA ARG A 331 38.93 1.45 -6.11
C ARG A 331 38.72 2.65 -7.03
N PRO A 332 39.01 3.88 -6.54
CA PRO A 332 39.00 5.09 -7.36
C PRO A 332 39.89 5.10 -8.60
N THR A 333 40.82 4.15 -8.72
CA THR A 333 41.91 4.18 -9.70
C THR A 333 41.79 3.15 -10.83
N ASP A 334 40.74 2.33 -10.89
CA ASP A 334 40.64 1.23 -11.86
C ASP A 334 40.15 1.67 -13.26
N CYS A 335 40.17 2.97 -13.55
CA CYS A 335 39.91 3.54 -14.88
C CYS A 335 41.21 3.72 -15.67
N SER A 336 41.89 2.63 -16.02
CA SER A 336 42.90 2.63 -17.09
C SER A 336 42.80 1.34 -17.90
N GLY A 337 42.47 1.52 -19.18
CA GLY A 337 41.98 0.55 -20.15
C GLY A 337 42.63 -0.84 -20.22
N GLU A 338 41.81 -1.82 -20.62
CA GLU A 338 42.13 -2.77 -21.69
C GLU A 338 40.84 -3.41 -22.26
N HIS A 339 40.90 -3.76 -23.54
CA HIS A 339 39.81 -3.92 -24.50
C HIS A 339 38.94 -5.19 -24.35
N LEU A 340 37.65 -5.08 -24.68
CA LEU A 340 36.84 -6.19 -25.21
C LEU A 340 35.88 -5.66 -26.30
N GLU A 341 36.27 -5.84 -27.57
CA GLU A 341 35.42 -5.56 -28.75
C GLU A 341 34.49 -6.75 -29.04
N GLY A 342 33.19 -6.47 -29.19
CA GLY A 342 32.23 -7.35 -29.87
C GLY A 342 31.85 -6.77 -31.24
N PRO A 343 31.44 -7.59 -32.24
CA PRO A 343 31.35 -7.15 -33.62
C PRO A 343 30.16 -6.19 -33.86
N PRO A 344 30.27 -5.23 -34.80
CA PRO A 344 29.23 -4.24 -35.04
C PRO A 344 28.11 -4.82 -35.90
N PHE A 345 26.86 -4.42 -35.64
CA PHE A 345 25.75 -4.60 -36.57
C PHE A 345 25.26 -3.25 -37.10
N THR A 346 24.91 -3.25 -38.39
CA THR A 346 24.77 -2.10 -39.27
C THR A 346 23.35 -1.53 -39.38
N SER A 347 23.31 -0.21 -39.64
CA SER A 347 22.24 0.59 -40.30
C SER A 347 21.09 1.06 -39.38
N THR A 348 20.59 2.30 -39.38
CA THR A 348 20.64 3.40 -40.37
C THR A 348 20.54 4.78 -39.68
N LYS A 349 21.19 5.76 -40.32
CA LYS A 349 21.31 7.20 -40.03
C LYS A 349 20.15 7.91 -39.29
N SER A 350 20.49 8.54 -38.18
CA SER A 350 19.92 9.80 -37.70
C SER A 350 21.08 10.66 -37.15
N GLN A 351 21.14 11.92 -37.60
CA GLN A 351 22.24 12.84 -37.35
C GLN A 351 22.09 13.53 -35.99
N LEU A 352 23.00 13.23 -35.06
CA LEU A 352 23.44 14.14 -33.99
C LEU A 352 24.97 14.00 -33.85
N GLY A 353 25.62 15.09 -33.46
CA GLY A 353 27.06 15.38 -33.64
C GLY A 353 28.08 14.42 -33.01
N PRO A 354 29.38 14.59 -33.31
CA PRO A 354 30.40 13.60 -33.05
C PRO A 354 30.94 13.73 -31.63
N GLU A 355 30.30 13.09 -30.67
CA GLU A 355 31.02 12.53 -29.53
C GLU A 355 30.78 11.02 -29.56
N GLY A 356 31.86 10.25 -29.66
CA GLY A 356 31.84 8.80 -29.85
C GLY A 356 31.22 8.05 -28.66
N PRO A 357 31.09 6.72 -28.73
CA PRO A 357 30.55 5.93 -27.64
C PRO A 357 31.43 6.10 -26.40
N THR A 358 30.90 6.75 -25.36
CA THR A 358 31.58 6.84 -24.08
C THR A 358 31.55 5.46 -23.44
N ASN A 359 32.70 4.79 -23.48
CA ASN A 359 32.90 3.49 -22.87
C ASN A 359 32.68 3.62 -21.34
N LEU A 360 31.68 2.92 -20.80
CA LEU A 360 31.32 2.91 -19.37
C LEU A 360 32.41 2.28 -18.46
N THR A 361 33.58 1.99 -19.02
CA THR A 361 34.76 1.49 -18.33
C THR A 361 35.54 2.59 -17.60
N ASN A 362 35.28 3.86 -17.87
CA ASN A 362 36.04 5.00 -17.34
C ASN A 362 35.21 5.95 -16.46
N LEU A 363 34.45 5.41 -15.50
CA LEU A 363 33.62 6.20 -14.58
C LEU A 363 34.17 6.11 -13.15
N ASP A 364 34.13 7.24 -12.43
CA ASP A 364 34.54 7.39 -11.02
C ASP A 364 33.97 6.26 -10.12
N PRO A 365 34.55 5.97 -8.94
CA PRO A 365 34.03 4.96 -8.00
C PRO A 365 32.76 5.44 -7.26
N PRO A 366 31.82 4.54 -6.93
CA PRO A 366 30.61 4.91 -6.20
C PRO A 366 30.94 5.51 -4.82
N PRO A 367 30.03 6.33 -4.24
CA PRO A 367 30.25 6.95 -2.94
C PRO A 367 30.53 5.91 -1.83
N THR A 368 31.35 6.34 -0.86
CA THR A 368 32.06 5.54 0.15
C THR A 368 31.20 4.82 1.20
N SER A 369 29.87 4.87 1.10
CA SER A 369 28.94 4.26 2.06
C SER A 369 28.49 2.88 1.61
N ASP A 370 28.63 1.88 2.49
CA ASP A 370 28.07 0.53 2.30
C ASP A 370 26.56 0.60 1.99
N PRO A 371 26.08 0.12 0.82
CA PRO A 371 24.67 0.19 0.42
C PRO A 371 23.70 -0.48 1.41
N LEU A 372 24.16 -1.46 2.20
CA LEU A 372 23.36 -2.06 3.26
C LEU A 372 23.16 -1.09 4.43
N LEU A 373 24.16 -0.27 4.75
CA LEU A 373 24.07 0.74 5.82
C LEU A 373 23.18 1.92 5.42
N VAL A 374 23.19 2.30 4.13
CA VAL A 374 22.33 3.36 3.59
C VAL A 374 20.85 3.11 3.90
N THR A 375 20.43 1.84 3.97
CA THR A 375 19.04 1.51 4.34
C THR A 375 18.63 2.05 5.71
N TRP A 376 19.53 1.96 6.69
CA TRP A 376 19.31 2.49 8.03
C TRP A 376 19.37 4.02 8.05
N GLU A 377 20.24 4.63 7.25
CA GLU A 377 20.32 6.08 7.14
C GLU A 377 19.02 6.69 6.58
N ILE A 378 18.46 6.07 5.54
CA ILE A 378 17.14 6.44 5.02
C ILE A 378 16.06 6.23 6.09
N ALA A 379 16.07 5.08 6.78
CA ALA A 379 15.09 4.78 7.82
C ALA A 379 15.10 5.82 8.96
N LYS A 380 16.26 6.35 9.34
CA LYS A 380 16.36 7.43 10.36
C LYS A 380 15.73 8.73 9.89
N ARG A 381 15.82 9.06 8.60
CA ARG A 381 15.26 10.27 8.01
C ARG A 381 13.74 10.24 7.91
N CYS A 382 13.16 9.07 7.63
CA CYS A 382 11.71 8.93 7.52
C CYS A 382 11.01 9.08 8.88
N ASN A 383 10.34 10.19 9.12
CA ASN A 383 9.66 10.51 10.38
C ASN A 383 8.23 10.96 10.09
N VAL A 384 7.33 9.99 10.01
CA VAL A 384 5.91 10.20 9.74
C VAL A 384 5.09 9.60 10.88
N ASP A 385 4.36 10.46 11.58
CA ASP A 385 3.27 10.06 12.46
C ASP A 385 1.94 10.22 11.70
N LEU A 386 1.10 9.19 11.74
CA LEU A 386 -0.24 9.23 11.16
C LEU A 386 -1.27 9.89 12.10
N GLU A 387 -0.87 10.26 13.32
CA GLU A 387 -1.70 10.94 14.32
C GLU A 387 -2.98 10.15 14.63
N LEU A 388 -2.87 8.81 14.68
CA LEU A 388 -3.99 7.91 14.88
C LEU A 388 -4.69 8.24 16.22
N GLY A 389 -5.99 8.55 16.14
CA GLY A 389 -6.81 8.93 17.29
C GLY A 389 -7.13 10.43 17.37
N ALA A 390 -6.52 11.26 16.52
CA ALA A 390 -6.96 12.64 16.33
C ALA A 390 -8.31 12.67 15.58
N PHE A 391 -9.21 13.58 16.00
CA PHE A 391 -10.51 13.79 15.35
C PHE A 391 -10.47 15.04 14.49
N HIS A 392 -10.88 14.90 13.23
CA HIS A 392 -11.02 16.00 12.28
C HIS A 392 -12.49 16.10 11.85
N PHE A 393 -13.19 17.13 12.33
CA PHE A 393 -14.59 17.36 11.99
C PHE A 393 -14.71 18.44 10.91
N PRO A 394 -15.62 18.26 9.92
CA PRO A 394 -16.00 19.35 9.04
C PRO A 394 -16.53 20.53 9.86
N GLN A 395 -16.10 21.74 9.50
CA GLN A 395 -16.55 22.96 10.16
C GLN A 395 -17.91 23.36 9.58
N VAL A 396 -18.84 23.71 10.47
CA VAL A 396 -20.16 24.24 10.10
C VAL A 396 -20.08 25.75 10.20
N PRO A 397 -20.65 26.54 9.27
CA PRO A 397 -20.72 27.98 9.40
C PRO A 397 -21.42 28.39 10.70
N ILE A 398 -20.69 29.09 11.58
CA ILE A 398 -21.20 29.58 12.85
C ILE A 398 -21.53 31.07 12.71
N PRO A 399 -22.75 31.52 13.06
CA PRO A 399 -23.10 32.94 13.06
C PRO A 399 -22.15 33.77 13.94
N GLU A 400 -21.96 35.04 13.58
CA GLU A 400 -21.13 35.95 14.36
C GLU A 400 -21.61 36.04 15.82
N GLY A 401 -20.66 35.96 16.76
CA GLY A 401 -20.95 35.96 18.20
C GLY A 401 -21.45 34.62 18.76
N GLU A 402 -21.55 33.56 17.95
CA GLU A 402 -21.92 32.21 18.40
C GLU A 402 -20.74 31.24 18.48
N THR A 403 -20.93 30.16 19.22
CA THR A 403 -20.09 28.97 19.17
C THR A 403 -20.88 27.80 18.59
N ALA A 404 -20.19 26.74 18.15
CA ALA A 404 -20.87 25.52 17.73
C ALA A 404 -21.79 24.95 18.83
N TYR A 405 -21.35 25.05 20.09
CA TYR A 405 -22.16 24.65 21.23
C TYR A 405 -23.41 25.53 21.38
N SER A 406 -23.29 26.87 21.33
CA SER A 406 -24.45 27.75 21.49
C SER A 406 -25.48 27.54 20.38
N LEU A 407 -25.02 27.34 19.15
CA LEU A 407 -25.88 27.06 18.00
C LEU A 407 -26.59 25.71 18.16
N LEU A 408 -25.86 24.67 18.58
CA LEU A 408 -26.42 23.34 18.86
C LEU A 408 -27.49 23.42 19.95
N ALA A 409 -27.18 24.05 21.08
CA ALA A 409 -28.12 24.20 22.19
C ALA A 409 -29.40 24.91 21.74
N LYS A 410 -29.30 26.04 21.01
CA LYS A 410 -30.47 26.76 20.46
C LYS A 410 -31.34 25.86 19.57
N ARG A 411 -30.71 25.09 18.67
CA ARG A 411 -31.42 24.13 17.80
C ARG A 411 -32.13 23.05 18.63
N CYS A 412 -31.49 22.52 19.66
CA CYS A 412 -32.07 21.51 20.54
C CYS A 412 -33.25 22.04 21.37
N PHE A 413 -33.14 23.22 21.99
CA PHE A 413 -34.25 23.82 22.75
C PHE A 413 -35.44 24.19 21.85
N LYS A 414 -35.19 24.61 20.60
CA LYS A 414 -36.27 24.76 19.61
C LYS A 414 -36.85 23.40 19.19
N GLY A 415 -36.04 22.35 19.14
CA GLY A 415 -36.43 20.99 18.84
C GLY A 415 -37.34 20.37 19.91
N ILE A 416 -36.96 20.50 21.19
CA ILE A 416 -37.67 19.88 22.30
C ILE A 416 -39.09 20.47 22.46
N THR A 417 -39.24 21.77 22.26
CA THR A 417 -40.53 22.49 22.29
C THR A 417 -41.45 22.10 21.13
N ARG A 418 -40.89 21.61 20.01
CA ARG A 418 -41.66 21.01 18.91
C ARG A 418 -42.09 19.59 19.24
N ARG A 419 -41.21 18.79 19.86
CA ARG A 419 -41.42 17.36 20.14
C ARG A 419 -42.37 17.10 21.31
N TYR A 420 -42.37 17.94 22.33
CA TYR A 420 -43.21 17.78 23.53
C TYR A 420 -44.15 18.97 23.73
N LYS A 421 -45.42 18.69 24.05
CA LYS A 421 -46.45 19.70 24.37
C LYS A 421 -47.39 19.16 25.46
N PRO A 422 -47.31 19.65 26.71
CA PRO A 422 -46.27 20.54 27.27
C PRO A 422 -44.89 19.84 27.35
N VAL A 423 -43.81 20.61 27.54
CA VAL A 423 -42.46 20.04 27.70
C VAL A 423 -42.25 19.55 29.15
N PRO A 424 -41.96 18.26 29.38
CA PRO A 424 -41.70 17.75 30.73
C PRO A 424 -40.41 18.34 31.32
N PRO A 425 -40.37 18.68 32.62
CA PRO A 425 -39.14 19.11 33.30
C PRO A 425 -37.99 18.09 33.17
N GLU A 426 -38.31 16.80 33.16
CA GLU A 426 -37.36 15.70 33.01
C GLU A 426 -36.67 15.73 31.64
N ALA A 427 -37.41 16.11 30.59
CA ALA A 427 -36.86 16.25 29.24
C ALA A 427 -35.84 17.39 29.17
N ILE A 428 -36.11 18.52 29.84
CA ILE A 428 -35.15 19.64 29.91
C ILE A 428 -33.89 19.22 30.67
N LYS A 429 -34.04 18.59 31.83
CA LYS A 429 -32.91 18.12 32.64
C LYS A 429 -32.03 17.11 31.88
N LEU A 430 -32.65 16.18 31.15
CA LEU A 430 -31.92 15.22 30.32
C LEU A 430 -31.20 15.93 29.16
N LEU A 431 -31.87 16.87 28.49
CA LEU A 431 -31.27 17.63 27.39
C LEU A 431 -30.04 18.42 27.83
N GLU A 432 -30.12 19.12 28.96
CA GLU A 432 -28.99 19.87 29.52
C GLU A 432 -27.82 18.96 29.90
N LYS A 433 -28.10 17.78 30.46
CA LYS A 433 -27.08 16.76 30.78
C LYS A 433 -26.35 16.31 29.53
N GLU A 434 -27.08 15.94 28.47
CA GLU A 434 -26.48 15.47 27.21
C GLU A 434 -25.69 16.59 26.51
N LEU A 435 -26.25 17.80 26.42
CA LEU A 435 -25.58 18.95 25.81
C LEU A 435 -24.24 19.27 26.50
N ARG A 436 -24.22 19.22 27.84
CA ARG A 436 -22.99 19.43 28.61
C ARG A 436 -21.92 18.39 28.25
N MET A 437 -22.29 17.12 28.17
CA MET A 437 -21.34 16.06 27.81
C MET A 437 -20.82 16.24 26.37
N ILE A 438 -21.69 16.60 25.42
CA ILE A 438 -21.28 16.89 24.04
C ILE A 438 -20.30 18.06 23.98
N GLN A 439 -20.50 19.09 24.81
CA GLN A 439 -19.58 20.23 24.93
C GLN A 439 -18.23 19.80 25.49
N GLU A 440 -18.22 19.07 26.61
CA GLU A 440 -17.01 18.58 27.27
C GLU A 440 -16.18 17.68 26.34
N MET A 441 -16.83 16.87 25.50
CA MET A 441 -16.16 15.99 24.53
C MET A 441 -15.82 16.67 23.20
N GLY A 442 -16.29 17.90 22.96
CA GLY A 442 -15.97 18.67 21.76
C GLY A 442 -16.70 18.23 20.48
N PHE A 443 -17.84 17.56 20.59
CA PHE A 443 -18.55 16.99 19.43
C PHE A 443 -19.65 17.89 18.84
N ALA A 444 -19.73 19.15 19.24
CA ALA A 444 -20.81 20.03 18.79
C ALA A 444 -20.89 20.19 17.25
N HIS A 445 -19.74 20.34 16.57
CA HIS A 445 -19.69 20.40 15.10
C HIS A 445 -20.22 19.13 14.45
N TYR A 446 -19.88 17.96 14.98
CA TYR A 446 -20.35 16.67 14.47
C TYR A 446 -21.89 16.59 14.47
N PHE A 447 -22.54 16.94 15.59
CA PHE A 447 -24.01 16.96 15.67
C PHE A 447 -24.63 17.99 14.71
N LEU A 448 -24.01 19.16 14.55
CA LEU A 448 -24.49 20.18 13.61
C LEU A 448 -24.41 19.71 12.16
N VAL A 449 -23.32 19.07 11.75
CA VAL A 449 -23.14 18.50 10.40
C VAL A 449 -24.24 17.50 10.10
N VAL A 450 -24.44 16.51 10.98
CA VAL A 450 -25.45 15.47 10.76
C VAL A 450 -26.87 16.07 10.77
N HIS A 451 -27.14 17.04 11.65
CA HIS A 451 -28.41 17.76 11.68
C HIS A 451 -28.69 18.53 10.39
N ASP A 452 -27.71 19.22 9.82
CA ASP A 452 -27.92 19.99 8.61
C ASP A 452 -28.17 19.09 7.39
N ILE A 453 -27.50 17.94 7.29
CA ILE A 453 -27.76 16.92 6.26
C ILE A 453 -29.20 16.38 6.40
N VAL A 454 -29.60 15.96 7.61
CA VAL A 454 -30.95 15.42 7.87
C VAL A 454 -32.03 16.47 7.61
N ARG A 455 -31.83 17.70 8.08
CA ARG A 455 -32.75 18.82 7.85
C ARG A 455 -32.91 19.11 6.36
N TRP A 456 -31.82 19.12 5.61
CA TRP A 456 -31.85 19.32 4.15
C TRP A 456 -32.66 18.24 3.44
N ALA A 457 -32.44 16.97 3.82
CA ALA A 457 -33.15 15.82 3.24
C ALA A 457 -34.65 15.89 3.55
N ARG A 458 -35.02 16.13 4.81
CA ARG A 458 -36.43 16.27 5.24
C ARG A 458 -37.14 17.43 4.55
N ALA A 459 -36.47 18.57 4.35
CA ALA A 459 -37.04 19.73 3.66
C ALA A 459 -37.41 19.44 2.18
N ARG A 460 -36.82 18.38 1.59
CA ARG A 460 -37.10 17.90 0.22
C ARG A 460 -37.98 16.65 0.20
N GLY A 461 -38.57 16.30 1.34
CA GLY A 461 -39.40 15.11 1.48
C GLY A 461 -38.64 13.81 1.27
N ILE A 462 -37.32 13.76 1.54
CA ILE A 462 -36.55 12.51 1.54
C ILE A 462 -36.74 11.87 2.92
N PRO A 463 -37.37 10.67 3.01
CA PRO A 463 -37.49 9.96 4.29
C PRO A 463 -36.11 9.56 4.81
N CYS A 464 -35.87 9.84 6.09
CA CYS A 464 -34.67 9.43 6.80
C CYS A 464 -34.91 9.21 8.30
N SER A 465 -34.10 8.35 8.90
CA SER A 465 -34.10 8.09 10.33
C SER A 465 -32.72 7.64 10.80
N GLY A 466 -32.26 8.20 11.91
CA GLY A 466 -31.11 7.68 12.63
C GLY A 466 -31.39 6.30 13.21
N ARG A 467 -30.34 5.48 13.32
CA ARG A 467 -30.38 4.11 13.86
C ARG A 467 -29.32 3.89 14.94
N GLY A 468 -29.32 2.70 15.54
CA GLY A 468 -28.31 2.32 16.53
C GLY A 468 -28.42 3.12 17.82
N SER A 469 -27.28 3.37 18.47
CA SER A 469 -27.20 4.03 19.77
C SER A 469 -27.64 5.49 19.74
N ALA A 470 -27.60 6.16 18.58
CA ALA A 470 -28.13 7.52 18.42
C ALA A 470 -29.60 7.65 18.86
N GLY A 471 -30.39 6.57 18.80
CA GLY A 471 -31.76 6.51 19.29
C GLY A 471 -31.92 6.74 20.80
N ASN A 472 -30.84 6.63 21.58
CA ASN A 472 -30.85 6.81 23.03
C ASN A 472 -30.65 8.26 23.48
N SER A 473 -30.40 9.19 22.55
CA SER A 473 -30.08 10.58 22.85
C SER A 473 -31.29 11.50 22.66
N ILE A 474 -31.61 12.29 23.70
CA ILE A 474 -32.63 13.33 23.61
C ILE A 474 -32.18 14.50 22.72
N VAL A 475 -30.87 14.74 22.61
CA VAL A 475 -30.30 15.68 21.63
C VAL A 475 -30.61 15.22 20.20
N CYS A 476 -30.34 13.95 19.87
CA CYS A 476 -30.69 13.38 18.56
C CYS A 476 -32.19 13.47 18.27
N TYR A 477 -33.03 13.17 19.27
CA TYR A 477 -34.49 13.28 19.16
C TYR A 477 -34.95 14.73 18.94
N ALA A 478 -34.41 15.69 19.69
CA ALA A 478 -34.73 17.11 19.55
C ALA A 478 -34.33 17.66 18.17
N LEU A 479 -33.19 17.22 17.64
CA LEU A 479 -32.66 17.60 16.33
C LEU A 479 -33.34 16.90 15.15
N ASP A 480 -34.33 16.04 15.41
CA ASP A 480 -35.03 15.27 14.37
C ASP A 480 -34.16 14.26 13.61
N LEU A 481 -33.03 13.87 14.24
CA LEU A 481 -32.15 12.82 13.75
C LEU A 481 -32.83 11.46 13.92
N THR A 482 -33.44 11.22 15.07
CA THR A 482 -34.08 9.94 15.40
C THR A 482 -35.59 10.12 15.67
N ALA A 483 -36.36 9.07 15.41
CA ALA A 483 -37.79 9.03 15.73
C ALA A 483 -38.06 8.55 17.16
N SER A 484 -37.11 7.84 17.78
CA SER A 484 -37.25 7.23 19.10
C SER A 484 -37.20 8.28 20.22
N ASP A 485 -38.23 8.30 21.06
CA ASP A 485 -38.28 9.13 22.27
C ASP A 485 -37.52 8.41 23.41
N PRO A 486 -36.32 8.89 23.80
CA PRO A 486 -35.51 8.20 24.81
C PRO A 486 -36.10 8.32 26.22
N LEU A 487 -36.89 9.36 26.51
CA LEU A 487 -37.52 9.54 27.81
C LEU A 487 -38.66 8.54 27.98
N ARG A 488 -39.53 8.44 26.97
CA ARG A 488 -40.66 7.49 26.97
C ARG A 488 -40.21 6.04 27.07
N HIS A 489 -39.10 5.71 26.40
CA HIS A 489 -38.59 4.34 26.33
C HIS A 489 -37.51 4.03 27.37
N ASN A 490 -37.19 4.99 28.26
CA ASN A 490 -36.14 4.87 29.29
C ASN A 490 -34.80 4.38 28.70
N LEU A 491 -34.37 5.00 27.60
CA LEU A 491 -33.15 4.62 26.90
C LEU A 491 -31.93 5.27 27.57
N LEU A 492 -30.81 4.55 27.54
CA LEU A 492 -29.57 4.93 28.22
C LEU A 492 -28.65 5.72 27.29
N PHE A 493 -28.47 7.01 27.56
CA PHE A 493 -27.56 7.90 26.81
C PHE A 493 -26.11 7.42 26.88
N GLU A 494 -25.68 6.84 28.00
CA GLU A 494 -24.30 6.37 28.22
C GLU A 494 -23.89 5.22 27.29
N ARG A 495 -24.87 4.54 26.66
CA ARG A 495 -24.60 3.57 25.59
C ARG A 495 -24.22 4.24 24.26
N PHE A 496 -24.62 5.49 24.07
CA PHE A 496 -24.29 6.29 22.91
C PHE A 496 -23.02 7.12 23.13
N LEU A 497 -22.93 7.82 24.25
CA LEU A 497 -21.79 8.64 24.59
C LEU A 497 -21.37 8.40 26.05
N ASN A 498 -20.16 7.90 26.25
CA ASN A 498 -19.66 7.54 27.58
C ASN A 498 -18.44 8.41 27.93
N PRO A 499 -18.47 9.20 29.02
CA PRO A 499 -17.36 10.09 29.36
C PRO A 499 -16.07 9.34 29.75
N TYR A 500 -16.17 8.07 30.16
CA TYR A 500 -15.03 7.23 30.50
C TYR A 500 -14.39 6.56 29.28
N ARG A 501 -15.01 6.68 28.09
CA ARG A 501 -14.46 6.23 26.82
C ARG A 501 -14.34 7.43 25.89
N ARG A 502 -13.12 7.85 25.58
CA ARG A 502 -12.89 8.91 24.60
C ARG A 502 -13.02 8.38 23.16
N GLU A 503 -14.12 7.70 22.90
CA GLU A 503 -14.53 7.16 21.60
C GLU A 503 -15.49 8.16 20.94
N MET A 504 -15.43 8.26 19.62
CA MET A 504 -16.35 9.10 18.85
C MET A 504 -17.74 8.43 18.83
N PRO A 505 -18.84 9.17 19.09
CA PRO A 505 -20.18 8.64 18.91
C PRO A 505 -20.46 8.41 17.43
N ASP A 506 -21.16 7.33 17.12
CA ASP A 506 -21.57 7.00 15.74
C ASP A 506 -23.05 7.32 15.52
N ILE A 507 -23.34 8.25 14.60
CA ILE A 507 -24.68 8.66 14.19
C ILE A 507 -24.90 8.22 12.75
N ASP A 508 -25.33 6.96 12.62
CA ASP A 508 -25.80 6.40 11.36
C ASP A 508 -27.21 6.91 11.04
N VAL A 509 -27.41 7.35 9.79
CA VAL A 509 -28.72 7.77 9.26
C VAL A 509 -29.09 6.93 8.05
N ASP A 510 -30.23 6.26 8.13
CA ASP A 510 -30.86 5.58 7.01
C ASP A 510 -31.59 6.61 6.15
N PHE A 511 -31.36 6.59 4.84
CA PHE A 511 -32.07 7.40 3.85
C PHE A 511 -32.83 6.50 2.89
N CYS A 512 -33.92 7.01 2.30
CA CYS A 512 -34.62 6.33 1.20
C CYS A 512 -33.64 5.92 0.09
N SER A 513 -33.57 4.62 -0.21
CA SER A 513 -32.59 4.05 -1.14
C SER A 513 -32.62 4.69 -2.53
N VAL A 514 -33.83 4.99 -3.03
CA VAL A 514 -34.04 5.59 -4.36
C VAL A 514 -33.50 7.03 -4.44
N ARG A 515 -33.45 7.75 -3.32
CA ARG A 515 -33.06 9.17 -3.27
C ARG A 515 -31.76 9.40 -2.50
N ARG A 516 -31.02 8.33 -2.16
CA ARG A 516 -29.78 8.42 -1.39
C ARG A 516 -28.72 9.23 -2.13
N ASP A 517 -28.67 9.09 -3.45
CA ASP A 517 -27.64 9.75 -4.26
C ASP A 517 -27.82 11.28 -4.27
N GLU A 518 -29.05 11.80 -4.13
CA GLU A 518 -29.30 13.24 -3.95
C GLU A 518 -28.65 13.77 -2.64
N VAL A 519 -28.69 12.96 -1.58
CA VAL A 519 -28.08 13.31 -0.29
C VAL A 519 -26.56 13.28 -0.41
N ILE A 520 -26.01 12.27 -1.07
CA ILE A 520 -24.57 12.17 -1.34
C ILE A 520 -24.12 13.40 -2.14
N GLU A 521 -24.79 13.72 -3.25
CA GLU A 521 -24.48 14.89 -4.08
C GLU A 521 -24.54 16.20 -3.27
N HIS A 522 -25.53 16.34 -2.38
CA HIS A 522 -25.60 17.49 -1.47
C HIS A 522 -24.39 17.58 -0.54
N ILE A 523 -23.94 16.46 0.04
CA ILE A 523 -22.74 16.41 0.90
C ILE A 523 -21.51 16.85 0.09
N TYR A 524 -21.31 16.31 -1.11
CA TYR A 524 -20.22 16.72 -2.01
C TYR A 524 -20.26 18.22 -2.34
N LYS A 525 -21.43 18.77 -2.66
CA LYS A 525 -21.60 20.22 -2.92
C LYS A 525 -21.34 21.08 -1.70
N THR A 526 -21.57 20.56 -0.50
CA THR A 526 -21.48 21.32 0.75
C THR A 526 -20.07 21.35 1.31
N PHE A 527 -19.36 20.22 1.26
CA PHE A 527 -18.04 20.06 1.87
C PHE A 527 -16.89 20.02 0.87
N GLY A 528 -17.18 20.00 -0.43
CA GLY A 528 -16.19 19.96 -1.50
C GLY A 528 -15.77 18.52 -1.85
N PRO A 529 -15.58 18.19 -3.14
CA PRO A 529 -15.17 16.86 -3.59
C PRO A 529 -13.78 16.43 -3.09
N GLU A 530 -12.94 17.37 -2.67
CA GLU A 530 -11.63 17.12 -2.09
C GLU A 530 -11.68 16.65 -0.62
N ASN A 531 -12.81 16.87 0.08
CA ASN A 531 -12.99 16.52 1.49
C ASN A 531 -14.03 15.42 1.71
N VAL A 532 -14.65 14.89 0.65
CA VAL A 532 -15.70 13.88 0.71
C VAL A 532 -15.33 12.69 -0.16
N ALA A 533 -15.35 11.50 0.42
CA ALA A 533 -15.15 10.25 -0.28
C ALA A 533 -16.02 9.15 0.35
N VAL A 534 -16.24 8.06 -0.38
CA VAL A 534 -16.87 6.85 0.15
C VAL A 534 -15.79 5.96 0.75
N VAL A 535 -16.05 5.42 1.95
CA VAL A 535 -15.14 4.47 2.59
C VAL A 535 -15.07 3.19 1.73
N ALA A 536 -13.86 2.82 1.34
CA ALA A 536 -13.62 1.63 0.54
C ALA A 536 -13.66 0.36 1.41
N ASN A 537 -14.19 -0.72 0.84
CA ASN A 537 -14.11 -2.06 1.42
C ASN A 537 -13.06 -2.87 0.67
N VAL A 538 -12.09 -3.42 1.39
CA VAL A 538 -11.12 -4.37 0.82
C VAL A 538 -11.72 -5.76 0.91
N ASN A 539 -12.06 -6.33 -0.24
CA ASN A 539 -12.65 -7.67 -0.32
C ASN A 539 -11.59 -8.72 -0.03
N THR A 540 -11.88 -9.63 0.89
CA THR A 540 -11.05 -10.79 1.20
C THR A 540 -11.59 -12.04 0.53
N LEU A 541 -10.70 -13.00 0.24
CA LEU A 541 -11.11 -14.29 -0.30
C LEU A 541 -11.87 -15.08 0.76
N SER A 542 -13.06 -15.56 0.40
CA SER A 542 -13.73 -16.59 1.20
C SER A 542 -12.96 -17.91 1.11
N PRO A 543 -13.06 -18.83 2.10
CA PRO A 543 -12.38 -20.13 2.03
C PRO A 543 -12.67 -20.90 0.73
N ARG A 544 -13.93 -20.88 0.26
CA ARG A 544 -14.32 -21.51 -1.01
C ARG A 544 -13.63 -20.87 -2.21
N THR A 545 -13.57 -19.54 -2.25
CA THR A 545 -12.93 -18.80 -3.35
C THR A 545 -11.42 -19.04 -3.33
N ALA A 546 -10.79 -19.06 -2.16
CA ALA A 546 -9.36 -19.31 -2.02
C ALA A 546 -8.98 -20.69 -2.57
N VAL A 547 -9.72 -21.76 -2.21
CA VAL A 547 -9.48 -23.10 -2.77
C VAL A 547 -9.58 -23.11 -4.29
N ARG A 548 -10.59 -22.43 -4.86
CA ARG A 548 -10.77 -22.35 -6.31
C ARG A 548 -9.61 -21.63 -7.00
N ILE A 549 -9.19 -20.47 -6.47
CA ILE A 549 -8.06 -19.70 -7.03
C ILE A 549 -6.77 -20.53 -6.98
N VAL A 550 -6.52 -21.24 -5.88
CA VAL A 550 -5.36 -22.13 -5.77
C VAL A 550 -5.44 -23.26 -6.80
N ALA A 551 -6.62 -23.88 -6.98
CA ALA A 551 -6.82 -24.92 -7.98
C ALA A 551 -6.59 -24.42 -9.41
N GLU A 552 -7.17 -23.27 -9.77
CA GLU A 552 -6.99 -22.60 -11.07
C GLU A 552 -5.51 -22.26 -11.32
N ALA A 553 -4.82 -21.69 -10.32
CA ALA A 553 -3.40 -21.36 -10.39
C ALA A 553 -2.52 -22.60 -10.61
N LEU A 554 -2.92 -23.77 -10.08
CA LEU A 554 -2.25 -25.05 -10.29
C LEU A 554 -2.69 -25.77 -11.58
N GLY A 555 -3.54 -25.14 -12.40
CA GLY A 555 -4.01 -25.68 -13.68
C GLY A 555 -5.14 -26.71 -13.58
N PHE A 556 -5.82 -26.82 -12.43
CA PHE A 556 -7.03 -27.63 -12.30
C PHE A 556 -8.25 -26.86 -12.81
N ALA A 557 -9.04 -27.50 -13.67
CA ALA A 557 -10.24 -26.94 -14.31
C ALA A 557 -11.53 -27.18 -13.51
#